data_AF-A0A9P4H0D9-F1
#
_entry.id   AF-A0A9P4H0D9-F1
#
_cell.length_a   1.000
_cell.length_b   1.000
_cell.length_c   1.000
_cell.angle_alpha   90.00
_cell.angle_beta   90.00
_cell.angle_gamma   90.00
#
_symmetry.space_group_name_H-M   'P 1'
#
loop_
_entity.id
_entity.type
_entity.pdbx_description
1 polymer ?
#
loop_
_entity_poly.entity_id
_entity_poly.type
_entity_poly.pdbx_seq_one_letter_code
_entity_poly.pdbx_strand_id
1 'polypeptide(L)'
;MTSNPRSTTQPRYNLAAGLVLTSRELKQYRQWQSQCTTLKPTECGFVPTAVEYEDFQQWLKKQDSGYFSDVFDDIYEHISPPRSPYEPSVASLCRHNLHPVLAGKPTLRCPVCTIDMHINYMKVLTRTLQGANGRPLPFTGTPSEQQENLYLAWSQGKISILREVCELERLEAQETEWSKTHLPVHTAVIHTATKALELYWFETAECPSMEQCTLKPKAVSFDRDTNFERGRPTAYFLRSSPRYEPGKYTIVGEDCEDDEAISKDSDDYSHARVMVLGGPEEEFQSVDHNHITEAVRSENGIDDLESDDGDAGWEDVNSDEDRRRV
;
A
#
# COMPACT_ATOMS: atom_id res chain seq x y z
N MET A 1 33.95 21.85 -4.83
CA MET A 1 32.67 22.30 -5.40
C MET A 1 31.79 21.08 -5.60
N THR A 2 31.00 20.70 -4.59
CA THR A 2 30.06 19.58 -4.65
C THR A 2 28.79 20.08 -5.33
N SER A 3 28.63 19.77 -6.60
CA SER A 3 27.36 19.97 -7.31
C SER A 3 26.29 19.12 -6.60
N ASN A 4 25.37 19.76 -5.88
CA ASN A 4 24.19 19.07 -5.38
C ASN A 4 23.50 18.45 -6.60
N PRO A 5 23.28 17.12 -6.63
CA PRO A 5 22.48 16.53 -7.68
C PRO A 5 21.14 17.25 -7.63
N ARG A 6 20.76 17.89 -8.75
CA ARG A 6 19.40 18.42 -8.91
C ARG A 6 18.49 17.22 -8.80
N SER A 7 17.92 17.01 -7.62
CA SER A 7 16.80 16.12 -7.42
C SER A 7 15.73 16.61 -8.39
N THR A 8 15.55 15.89 -9.49
CA THR A 8 14.46 16.13 -10.42
C THR A 8 13.19 15.86 -9.64
N THR A 9 12.60 16.91 -9.08
CA THR A 9 11.31 16.86 -8.40
C THR A 9 10.33 16.30 -9.40
N GLN A 10 9.95 15.03 -9.23
CA GLN A 10 8.95 14.44 -10.09
C GLN A 10 7.66 15.26 -9.96
N PRO A 11 6.96 15.47 -11.08
CA PRO A 11 5.66 16.12 -11.03
C PRO A 11 4.77 15.30 -10.07
N ARG A 12 4.41 15.93 -8.95
CA ARG A 12 3.45 15.36 -8.02
C ARG A 12 2.10 15.35 -8.72
N TYR A 13 1.42 14.23 -8.67
CA TYR A 13 0.01 14.22 -9.02
C TYR A 13 -0.74 15.03 -7.97
N ASN A 14 -1.60 15.95 -8.43
CA ASN A 14 -2.39 16.82 -7.56
C ASN A 14 -3.56 16.05 -6.92
N LEU A 15 -3.25 14.95 -6.24
CA LEU A 15 -4.22 14.10 -5.56
C LEU A 15 -4.33 14.53 -4.10
N ALA A 16 -5.55 14.67 -3.59
CA ALA A 16 -5.79 15.08 -2.21
C ALA A 16 -5.37 13.99 -1.20
N ALA A 17 -4.63 14.37 -0.15
CA ALA A 17 -4.22 13.45 0.92
C ALA A 17 -5.40 12.83 1.67
N GLY A 18 -6.57 13.47 1.66
CA GLY A 18 -7.80 12.93 2.23
C GLY A 18 -8.30 11.65 1.55
N LEU A 19 -7.70 11.26 0.41
CA LEU A 19 -7.92 9.94 -0.17
C LEU A 19 -7.37 8.82 0.71
N VAL A 20 -6.25 9.04 1.40
CA VAL A 20 -5.52 8.01 2.15
C VAL A 20 -5.47 8.26 3.65
N LEU A 21 -5.62 9.51 4.08
CA LEU A 21 -5.64 9.92 5.48
C LEU A 21 -7.07 10.20 5.94
N THR A 22 -7.38 9.85 7.19
CA THR A 22 -8.64 10.27 7.83
C THR A 22 -8.71 11.79 7.99
N SER A 23 -9.91 12.34 8.22
CA SER A 23 -10.08 13.79 8.44
C SER A 23 -9.23 14.35 9.59
N ARG A 24 -9.03 13.54 10.65
CA ARG A 24 -8.17 13.90 11.80
C ARG A 24 -6.70 13.93 11.39
N GLU A 25 -6.23 12.84 10.76
CA GLU A 25 -4.85 12.74 10.28
C GLU A 25 -4.54 13.79 9.22
N LEU A 26 -5.49 14.17 8.37
CA LEU A 26 -5.29 15.19 7.34
C LEU A 26 -4.99 16.57 7.95
N LYS A 27 -5.66 16.94 9.06
CA LYS A 27 -5.37 18.18 9.79
C LYS A 27 -3.96 18.15 10.35
N GLN A 28 -3.60 17.05 11.03
CA GLN A 28 -2.27 16.84 11.59
C GLN A 28 -1.17 16.82 10.52
N TYR A 29 -1.43 16.18 9.38
CA TYR A 29 -0.50 16.10 8.26
C TYR A 29 -0.23 17.46 7.64
N ARG A 30 -1.25 18.30 7.46
CA ARG A 30 -1.06 19.68 6.98
C ARG A 30 -0.25 20.53 7.96
N GLN A 31 -0.46 20.34 9.27
CA GLN A 31 0.35 20.99 10.30
C GLN A 31 1.81 20.52 10.25
N TRP A 32 2.04 19.21 10.14
CA TRP A 32 3.39 18.67 9.95
C TRP A 32 4.06 19.21 8.69
N GLN A 33 3.33 19.29 7.56
CA GLN A 33 3.87 19.86 6.32
C GLN A 33 4.30 21.32 6.49
N SER A 34 3.52 22.14 7.20
CA SER A 34 3.86 23.56 7.39
C SER A 34 5.01 23.78 8.36
N GLN A 35 5.22 22.87 9.32
CA GLN A 35 6.25 23.00 10.35
C GLN A 35 7.56 22.31 9.99
N CYS A 36 7.50 21.14 9.35
CA CYS A 36 8.63 20.22 9.20
C CYS A 36 9.12 20.05 7.76
N THR A 37 8.43 20.62 6.76
CA THR A 37 8.79 20.46 5.35
C THR A 37 9.06 21.80 4.68
N THR A 38 9.78 21.77 3.57
CA THR A 38 10.03 22.96 2.73
C THR A 38 9.04 23.07 1.56
N LEU A 39 7.89 22.39 1.65
CA LEU A 39 6.88 22.38 0.59
C LEU A 39 6.21 23.75 0.46
N LYS A 40 5.80 24.08 -0.76
CA LYS A 40 5.01 25.31 -0.96
C LYS A 40 3.62 25.13 -0.37
N PRO A 41 2.96 26.20 0.08
CA PRO A 41 1.56 26.13 0.55
C PRO A 41 0.59 25.50 -0.47
N THR A 42 0.86 25.66 -1.77
CA THR A 42 0.07 25.06 -2.86
C THR A 42 0.27 23.55 -3.01
N GLU A 43 1.33 22.99 -2.41
CA GLU A 43 1.67 21.57 -2.42
C GLU A 43 1.22 20.86 -1.14
N CYS A 44 0.78 21.63 -0.13
CA CYS A 44 0.26 21.11 1.12
C CYS A 44 -1.10 20.44 0.91
N GLY A 45 -1.31 19.31 1.58
CA GLY A 45 -2.53 18.53 1.50
C GLY A 45 -2.62 17.57 0.30
N PHE A 46 -1.54 17.38 -0.46
CA PHE A 46 -1.44 16.30 -1.44
C PHE A 46 -1.03 14.96 -0.82
N VAL A 47 -1.42 13.87 -1.47
CA VAL A 47 -1.08 12.48 -1.07
C VAL A 47 0.41 12.38 -0.78
N PRO A 48 0.81 11.85 0.40
CA PRO A 48 2.22 11.74 0.76
C PRO A 48 2.98 10.78 -0.16
N THR A 49 4.28 11.00 -0.31
CA THR A 49 5.20 9.94 -0.72
C THR A 49 5.42 8.95 0.43
N ALA A 50 6.01 7.78 0.16
CA ALA A 50 6.32 6.82 1.23
C ALA A 50 7.24 7.45 2.31
N VAL A 51 8.21 8.27 1.89
CA VAL A 51 9.11 9.04 2.78
C VAL A 51 8.32 10.01 3.65
N GLU A 52 7.49 10.86 3.04
CA GLU A 52 6.68 11.82 3.79
C GLU A 52 5.69 11.14 4.74
N TYR A 53 5.11 10.01 4.33
CA TYR A 53 4.21 9.25 5.18
C TYR A 53 4.95 8.72 6.41
N GLU A 54 6.12 8.12 6.25
CA GLU A 54 6.91 7.60 7.38
C GLU A 54 7.43 8.72 8.30
N ASP A 55 7.91 9.82 7.74
CA ASP A 55 8.35 10.97 8.52
C ASP A 55 7.17 11.59 9.30
N PHE A 56 5.97 11.64 8.70
CA PHE A 56 4.75 12.04 9.38
C PHE A 56 4.35 11.07 10.50
N GLN A 57 4.44 9.75 10.27
CA GLN A 57 4.16 8.74 11.31
C GLN A 57 5.16 8.84 12.47
N GLN A 58 6.43 9.11 12.20
CA GLN A 58 7.44 9.36 13.24
C GLN A 58 7.13 10.65 14.02
N TRP A 59 6.72 11.72 13.33
CA TRP A 59 6.30 12.95 13.99
C TRP A 59 5.08 12.73 14.90
N LEU A 60 4.06 11.98 14.45
CA LEU A 60 2.90 11.62 15.30
C LEU A 60 3.35 10.86 16.56
N LYS A 61 4.20 9.85 16.40
CA LYS A 61 4.74 9.07 17.54
C LYS A 61 5.48 9.96 18.55
N LYS A 62 6.21 10.98 18.09
CA LYS A 62 6.90 11.95 18.95
C LYS A 62 5.93 12.85 19.72
N GLN A 63 4.80 13.22 19.10
CA GLN A 63 3.75 13.98 19.80
C GLN A 63 3.06 13.13 20.87
N ASP A 64 2.83 11.85 20.57
CA ASP A 64 2.15 10.91 21.49
C ASP A 64 3.05 10.43 22.63
N SER A 65 4.37 10.41 22.48
CA SER A 65 5.31 9.95 23.50
C SER A 65 5.48 10.91 24.69
N GLY A 66 4.84 12.08 24.66
CA GLY A 66 4.96 13.11 25.68
C GLY A 66 6.35 13.80 25.68
N TYR A 67 6.48 14.86 26.49
CA TYR A 67 7.63 15.80 26.51
C TYR A 67 9.02 15.16 26.77
N PHE A 68 9.10 13.88 27.14
CA PHE A 68 10.33 13.28 27.64
C PHE A 68 11.24 12.61 26.60
N SER A 69 10.79 12.42 25.36
CA SER A 69 11.61 11.71 24.35
C SER A 69 12.64 12.60 23.64
N ASP A 70 12.38 13.89 23.46
CA ASP A 70 13.25 14.76 22.64
C ASP A 70 14.53 15.23 23.37
N VAL A 71 14.57 15.14 24.71
CA VAL A 71 15.73 15.61 25.49
C VAL A 71 16.98 14.75 25.23
N PHE A 72 16.81 13.50 24.82
CA PHE A 72 17.94 12.58 24.63
C PHE A 72 18.59 12.67 23.26
N ASP A 73 17.84 13.04 22.21
CA ASP A 73 18.39 13.14 20.84
C ASP A 73 19.50 14.20 20.77
N ASP A 74 19.32 15.34 21.46
CA ASP A 74 20.30 16.45 21.51
C ASP A 74 21.61 16.05 22.21
N ILE A 75 21.51 15.21 23.25
CA ILE A 75 22.68 14.78 24.02
C ILE A 75 23.57 13.84 23.19
N TYR A 76 22.98 13.02 22.31
CA TYR A 76 23.74 12.10 21.45
C TYR A 76 24.61 12.81 20.42
N GLU A 77 24.16 13.96 19.90
CA GLU A 77 24.97 14.76 18.97
C GLU A 77 26.24 15.30 19.63
N HIS A 78 26.18 15.60 20.93
CA HIS A 78 27.32 16.15 21.69
C HIS A 78 28.29 15.09 22.23
N ILE A 79 27.89 13.82 22.34
CA ILE A 79 28.73 12.74 22.88
C ILE A 79 29.51 11.99 21.78
N SER A 80 29.20 12.24 20.50
CA SER A 80 29.83 11.51 19.39
C SER A 80 31.36 11.71 19.38
N PRO A 81 32.16 10.65 19.59
CA PRO A 81 33.62 10.76 19.61
C PRO A 81 34.16 11.20 18.24
N PRO A 82 35.36 11.80 18.19
CA PRO A 82 35.98 12.21 16.93
C PRO A 82 36.07 11.03 15.97
N ARG A 83 35.49 11.22 14.77
CA ARG A 83 35.33 10.18 13.76
C ARG A 83 36.66 9.56 13.38
N SER A 84 36.79 8.24 13.59
CA SER A 84 37.93 7.47 13.08
C SER A 84 37.89 7.45 11.55
N PRO A 85 39.04 7.50 10.86
CA PRO A 85 39.08 7.33 9.40
C PRO A 85 38.57 5.95 8.93
N TYR A 86 38.33 5.01 9.85
CA TYR A 86 37.78 3.68 9.60
C TYR A 86 36.36 3.49 10.15
N GLU A 87 35.65 4.57 10.42
CA GLU A 87 34.28 4.47 10.96
C GLU A 87 33.35 3.82 9.92
N PRO A 88 32.57 2.79 10.32
CA PRO A 88 31.60 2.19 9.44
C PRO A 88 30.61 3.24 8.92
N SER A 89 30.19 3.10 7.67
CA SER A 89 29.14 3.97 7.13
C SER A 89 27.83 3.69 7.87
N VAL A 90 27.21 4.73 8.42
CA VAL A 90 25.97 4.63 9.20
C VAL A 90 24.93 5.57 8.61
N ALA A 91 23.69 5.10 8.46
CA ALA A 91 22.58 5.92 8.00
C ALA A 91 22.20 6.98 9.05
N SER A 92 21.93 8.21 8.63
CA SER A 92 21.76 9.32 9.58
C SER A 92 20.48 9.26 10.42
N LEU A 93 19.38 8.74 9.86
CA LEU A 93 18.09 8.67 10.55
C LEU A 93 17.91 7.37 11.33
N CYS A 94 18.10 6.21 10.68
CA CYS A 94 17.88 4.91 11.34
C CYS A 94 19.09 4.37 12.10
N ARG A 95 20.26 5.01 11.99
CA ARG A 95 21.51 4.63 12.66
C ARG A 95 21.98 3.19 12.41
N HIS A 96 21.47 2.55 11.35
CA HIS A 96 21.92 1.23 10.94
C HIS A 96 23.25 1.28 10.20
N ASN A 97 24.11 0.29 10.47
CA ASN A 97 25.36 0.08 9.75
C ASN A 97 25.07 -0.28 8.29
N LEU A 98 25.77 0.38 7.38
CA LEU A 98 25.65 0.24 5.94
C LEU A 98 26.81 -0.55 5.37
N HIS A 99 26.57 -1.15 4.20
CA HIS A 99 27.63 -1.83 3.46
C HIS A 99 28.75 -0.83 3.05
N PRO A 100 30.04 -1.22 3.09
CA PRO A 100 31.16 -0.34 2.71
C PRO A 100 31.07 0.26 1.29
N VAL A 101 30.31 -0.35 0.38
CA VAL A 101 30.02 0.21 -0.96
C VAL A 101 29.32 1.58 -0.88
N LEU A 102 28.62 1.86 0.22
CA LEU A 102 27.99 3.14 0.50
C LEU A 102 28.86 4.09 1.32
N ALA A 103 30.12 3.73 1.62
CA ALA A 103 31.04 4.62 2.32
C ALA A 103 31.23 5.93 1.54
N GLY A 104 31.12 7.05 2.24
CA GLY A 104 31.24 8.40 1.67
C GLY A 104 29.99 8.91 0.95
N LYS A 105 28.92 8.11 0.82
CA LYS A 105 27.62 8.58 0.32
C LYS A 105 26.71 8.89 1.51
N PRO A 106 26.30 10.15 1.72
CA PRO A 106 25.35 10.46 2.79
C PRO A 106 24.02 9.80 2.45
N THR A 107 23.56 8.92 3.33
CA THR A 107 22.28 8.21 3.19
C THR A 107 21.46 8.46 4.45
N LEU A 108 20.22 8.88 4.24
CA LEU A 108 19.32 9.19 5.35
C LEU A 108 18.83 7.90 6.03
N ARG A 109 18.46 6.91 5.23
CA ARG A 109 17.96 5.60 5.68
C ARG A 109 18.79 4.50 5.04
N CYS A 110 18.93 3.37 5.75
CA CYS A 110 19.55 2.17 5.18
C CYS A 110 18.61 1.49 4.17
N PRO A 111 19.14 0.68 3.23
CA PRO A 111 18.35 -0.04 2.22
C PRO A 111 17.11 -0.76 2.80
N VAL A 112 17.28 -1.42 3.93
CA VAL A 112 16.22 -2.19 4.60
C VAL A 112 15.11 -1.28 5.15
N CYS A 113 15.46 -0.16 5.80
CA CYS A 113 14.45 0.79 6.29
C CYS A 113 13.73 1.50 5.14
N THR A 114 14.43 1.78 4.03
CA THR A 114 13.82 2.39 2.86
C THR A 114 12.75 1.47 2.26
N ILE A 115 13.07 0.19 2.06
CA ILE A 115 12.12 -0.74 1.48
C ILE A 115 10.95 -1.05 2.43
N ASP A 116 11.21 -1.20 3.74
CA ASP A 116 10.18 -1.44 4.76
C ASP A 116 9.13 -0.32 4.78
N MET A 117 9.58 0.95 4.77
CA MET A 117 8.71 2.11 4.65
C MET A 117 7.84 2.06 3.38
N HIS A 118 8.42 1.70 2.23
CA HIS A 118 7.65 1.57 0.99
C HIS A 118 6.61 0.45 1.07
N ILE A 119 6.95 -0.68 1.69
CA ILE A 119 6.03 -1.80 1.92
C ILE A 119 4.87 -1.35 2.82
N ASN A 120 5.19 -0.69 3.95
CA ASN A 120 4.19 -0.18 4.88
C ASN A 120 3.26 0.84 4.22
N TYR A 121 3.80 1.75 3.41
CA TYR A 121 2.98 2.69 2.66
C TYR A 121 2.09 2.00 1.62
N MET A 122 2.61 0.98 0.92
CA MET A 122 1.80 0.17 -0.01
C MET A 122 0.69 -0.60 0.69
N LYS A 123 0.90 -1.09 1.92
CA LYS A 123 -0.13 -1.72 2.75
C LYS A 123 -1.25 -0.72 3.10
N VAL A 124 -0.92 0.54 3.37
CA VAL A 124 -1.91 1.62 3.61
C VAL A 124 -2.72 1.85 2.33
N LEU A 125 -2.07 2.13 1.20
CA LEU A 125 -2.75 2.38 -0.07
C LEU A 125 -3.66 1.21 -0.48
N THR A 126 -3.21 -0.02 -0.27
CA THR A 126 -3.98 -1.22 -0.61
C THR A 126 -5.22 -1.35 0.28
N ARG A 127 -5.10 -1.12 1.59
CA ARG A 127 -6.25 -1.13 2.51
C ARG A 127 -7.25 -0.03 2.18
N THR A 128 -6.77 1.18 1.87
CA THR A 128 -7.63 2.29 1.46
C THR A 128 -8.40 1.96 0.17
N LEU A 129 -7.72 1.40 -0.83
CA LEU A 129 -8.34 0.96 -2.07
C LEU A 129 -9.40 -0.13 -1.83
N GLN A 130 -9.09 -1.12 -1.00
CA GLN A 130 -10.02 -2.20 -0.62
C GLN A 130 -11.25 -1.66 0.12
N GLY A 131 -11.05 -0.73 1.06
CA GLY A 131 -12.13 -0.10 1.82
C GLY A 131 -13.09 0.74 0.98
N ALA A 132 -12.62 1.28 -0.15
CA ALA A 132 -13.44 2.01 -1.12
C ALA A 132 -14.20 1.10 -2.11
N ASN A 133 -14.43 -0.18 -1.77
CA ASN A 133 -14.97 -1.21 -2.65
C ASN A 133 -14.13 -1.40 -3.93
N GLY A 134 -12.80 -1.29 -3.83
CA GLY A 134 -11.83 -1.35 -4.92
C GLY A 134 -11.70 -2.70 -5.62
N ARG A 135 -12.83 -3.24 -6.08
CA ARG A 135 -12.88 -4.28 -7.10
C ARG A 135 -12.27 -3.72 -8.39
N PRO A 136 -11.64 -4.58 -9.21
CA PRO A 136 -11.21 -4.21 -10.56
C PRO A 136 -12.34 -3.44 -11.25
N LEU A 137 -11.98 -2.33 -11.89
CA LEU A 137 -12.92 -1.47 -12.60
C LEU A 137 -13.92 -2.34 -13.40
N PRO A 138 -15.23 -2.25 -13.11
CA PRO A 138 -16.19 -3.09 -13.81
C PRO A 138 -16.09 -2.80 -15.30
N PHE A 139 -15.96 -3.85 -16.11
CA PHE A 139 -15.79 -3.75 -17.57
C PHE A 139 -16.91 -2.94 -18.25
N THR A 140 -18.05 -2.79 -17.57
CA THR A 140 -19.27 -2.15 -18.07
C THR A 140 -19.67 -0.87 -17.34
N GLY A 141 -18.87 -0.36 -16.38
CA GLY A 141 -19.21 0.83 -15.59
C GLY A 141 -18.13 1.91 -15.64
N THR A 142 -18.54 3.17 -15.67
CA THR A 142 -17.64 4.31 -15.45
C THR A 142 -17.28 4.36 -13.96
N PRO A 143 -15.99 4.24 -13.57
CA PRO A 143 -15.61 4.41 -12.17
C PRO A 143 -15.96 5.78 -11.63
N SER A 144 -16.12 5.86 -10.31
CA SER A 144 -16.19 7.16 -9.64
C SER A 144 -14.82 7.85 -9.70
N GLU A 145 -14.83 9.19 -9.74
CA GLU A 145 -13.59 10.00 -9.69
C GLU A 145 -12.74 9.64 -8.46
N GLN A 146 -13.38 9.39 -7.33
CA GLN A 146 -12.69 8.94 -6.11
C GLN A 146 -11.97 7.60 -6.31
N GLN A 147 -12.59 6.64 -6.98
CA GLN A 147 -12.00 5.34 -7.28
C GLN A 147 -10.83 5.48 -8.26
N GLU A 148 -10.97 6.29 -9.31
CA GLU A 148 -9.87 6.60 -10.24
C GLU A 148 -8.66 7.22 -9.52
N ASN A 149 -8.92 8.21 -8.65
CA ASN A 149 -7.89 8.88 -7.88
C ASN A 149 -7.17 7.93 -6.90
N LEU A 150 -7.90 7.01 -6.26
CA LEU A 150 -7.32 5.96 -5.41
C LEU A 150 -6.46 4.98 -6.20
N TYR A 151 -6.93 4.54 -7.37
CA TYR A 151 -6.13 3.70 -8.27
C TYR A 151 -4.87 4.41 -8.73
N LEU A 152 -4.95 5.70 -9.06
CA LEU A 152 -3.81 6.49 -9.46
C LEU A 152 -2.79 6.58 -8.32
N ALA A 153 -3.21 6.92 -7.10
CA ALA A 153 -2.34 6.96 -5.92
C ALA A 153 -1.68 5.59 -5.64
N TRP A 154 -2.45 4.49 -5.70
CA TRP A 154 -1.93 3.14 -5.52
C TRP A 154 -0.92 2.74 -6.60
N SER A 155 -1.22 3.04 -7.87
CA SER A 155 -0.31 2.76 -8.99
C SER A 155 0.99 3.56 -8.88
N GLN A 156 0.92 4.80 -8.41
CA GLN A 156 2.09 5.63 -8.15
C GLN A 156 2.93 5.06 -7.00
N GLY A 157 2.29 4.61 -5.92
CA GLY A 157 2.98 3.88 -4.85
C GLY A 157 3.73 2.66 -5.38
N LYS A 158 3.08 1.85 -6.23
CA LYS A 158 3.71 0.69 -6.89
C LYS A 158 4.91 1.06 -7.76
N ILE A 159 4.77 2.08 -8.59
CA ILE A 159 5.87 2.56 -9.42
C ILE A 159 7.02 3.07 -8.56
N SER A 160 6.71 3.76 -7.45
CA SER A 160 7.72 4.28 -6.53
C SER A 160 8.53 3.16 -5.88
N ILE A 161 7.88 2.12 -5.33
CA ILE A 161 8.59 0.99 -4.72
C ILE A 161 9.38 0.20 -5.76
N LEU A 162 8.86 0.00 -6.97
CA LEU A 162 9.58 -0.70 -8.04
C LEU A 162 10.87 0.01 -8.45
N ARG A 163 10.86 1.35 -8.50
CA ARG A 163 12.08 2.11 -8.77
C ARG A 163 13.13 1.91 -7.69
N GLU A 164 12.70 1.89 -6.43
CA GLU A 164 13.60 1.61 -5.31
C GLU A 164 14.18 0.20 -5.41
N VAL A 165 13.35 -0.80 -5.74
CA VAL A 165 13.81 -2.18 -5.99
C VAL A 165 14.86 -2.24 -7.10
N CYS A 166 14.66 -1.54 -8.23
CA CYS A 166 15.67 -1.49 -9.29
C CYS A 166 17.00 -0.86 -8.82
N GLU A 167 16.96 0.18 -7.97
CA GLU A 167 18.17 0.74 -7.38
C GLU A 167 18.85 -0.22 -6.40
N LEU A 168 18.06 -0.99 -5.64
CA LEU A 168 18.57 -2.03 -4.74
C LEU A 168 19.22 -3.17 -5.50
N GLU A 169 18.67 -3.64 -6.63
CA GLU A 169 19.29 -4.66 -7.49
C GLU A 169 20.66 -4.18 -8.02
N ARG A 170 20.73 -2.91 -8.44
CA ARG A 170 21.99 -2.29 -8.87
C ARG A 170 23.00 -2.19 -7.72
N LEU A 171 22.53 -1.95 -6.50
CA LEU A 171 23.36 -1.86 -5.31
C LEU A 171 23.86 -3.25 -4.87
N GLU A 172 23.00 -4.27 -4.87
CA GLU A 172 23.35 -5.66 -4.59
C GLU A 172 24.45 -6.16 -5.53
N ALA A 173 24.37 -5.84 -6.83
CA ALA A 173 25.42 -6.19 -7.78
C ALA A 173 26.78 -5.57 -7.38
N GLN A 174 26.78 -4.35 -6.87
CA GLN A 174 28.00 -3.70 -6.35
C GLN A 174 28.47 -4.33 -5.05
N GLU A 175 27.57 -4.68 -4.13
CA GLU A 175 27.91 -5.39 -2.88
C GLU A 175 28.54 -6.75 -3.16
N THR A 176 27.99 -7.49 -4.14
CA THR A 176 28.51 -8.78 -4.60
C THR A 176 29.92 -8.63 -5.21
N GLU A 177 30.13 -7.63 -6.08
CA GLU A 177 31.44 -7.39 -6.68
C GLU A 177 32.49 -6.95 -5.66
N TRP A 178 32.09 -6.09 -4.71
CA TRP A 178 32.94 -5.68 -3.61
C TRP A 178 33.35 -6.88 -2.73
N SER A 179 32.41 -7.79 -2.46
CA SER A 179 32.63 -8.99 -1.64
C SER A 179 33.61 -10.00 -2.28
N LYS A 180 33.79 -9.98 -3.60
CA LYS A 180 34.80 -10.83 -4.28
C LYS A 180 36.23 -10.36 -4.03
N THR A 181 36.41 -9.06 -3.85
CA THR A 181 37.74 -8.41 -3.78
C THR A 181 38.16 -8.06 -2.36
N HIS A 182 37.24 -8.09 -1.41
CA HIS A 182 37.47 -7.73 -0.01
C HIS A 182 37.19 -8.92 0.90
N LEU A 183 38.02 -9.07 1.94
CA LEU A 183 37.80 -10.09 2.96
C LEU A 183 36.43 -9.86 3.62
N PRO A 184 35.65 -10.91 3.93
CA PRO A 184 34.38 -10.77 4.64
C PRO A 184 34.60 -9.95 5.91
N VAL A 185 33.96 -8.78 5.98
CA VAL A 185 34.05 -7.92 7.15
C VAL A 185 33.17 -8.55 8.23
N HIS A 186 33.80 -9.16 9.22
CA HIS A 186 33.13 -9.76 10.36
C HIS A 186 32.78 -8.66 11.37
N THR A 187 31.83 -7.80 11.02
CA THR A 187 31.34 -6.74 11.90
C THR A 187 29.83 -6.83 12.08
N ALA A 188 29.33 -6.04 13.03
CA ALA A 188 27.94 -5.92 13.47
C ALA A 188 26.90 -5.96 12.35
N VAL A 189 25.63 -6.22 12.70
CA VAL A 189 24.50 -6.38 11.77
C VAL A 189 24.48 -5.30 10.66
N ILE A 190 25.03 -5.64 9.49
CA ILE A 190 25.06 -4.77 8.30
C ILE A 190 23.71 -4.87 7.60
N HIS A 191 23.13 -3.73 7.25
CA HIS A 191 21.89 -3.64 6.47
C HIS A 191 22.25 -3.44 4.99
N THR A 192 22.26 -4.56 4.26
CA THR A 192 22.68 -4.65 2.85
C THR A 192 21.49 -4.52 1.89
N ALA A 193 21.78 -4.30 0.61
CA ALA A 193 20.77 -4.30 -0.45
C ALA A 193 20.15 -5.68 -0.63
N THR A 194 20.95 -6.76 -0.54
CA THR A 194 20.43 -8.14 -0.58
C THR A 194 19.34 -8.38 0.46
N LYS A 195 19.56 -7.96 1.73
CA LYS A 195 18.54 -8.09 2.78
C LYS A 195 17.28 -7.29 2.49
N ALA A 196 17.41 -6.11 1.88
CA ALA A 196 16.27 -5.29 1.50
C ALA A 196 15.45 -5.95 0.38
N LEU A 197 16.12 -6.56 -0.62
CA LEU A 197 15.47 -7.33 -1.68
C LEU A 197 14.79 -8.58 -1.13
N GLU A 198 15.44 -9.33 -0.25
CA GLU A 198 14.84 -10.47 0.45
C GLU A 198 13.55 -10.07 1.18
N LEU A 199 13.58 -8.96 1.92
CA LEU A 199 12.40 -8.42 2.62
C LEU A 199 11.27 -8.07 1.64
N TYR A 200 11.59 -7.41 0.53
CA TYR A 200 10.60 -7.07 -0.51
C TYR A 200 9.96 -8.31 -1.12
N TRP A 201 10.76 -9.28 -1.53
CA TRP A 201 10.28 -10.51 -2.15
C TRP A 201 9.49 -11.37 -1.17
N PHE A 202 9.90 -11.42 0.08
CA PHE A 202 9.17 -12.08 1.16
C PHE A 202 7.76 -11.48 1.31
N GLU A 203 7.66 -10.16 1.52
CA GLU A 203 6.39 -9.47 1.72
C GLU A 203 5.47 -9.48 0.49
N THR A 204 6.04 -9.51 -0.72
CA THR A 204 5.25 -9.55 -1.96
C THR A 204 4.85 -10.97 -2.38
N ALA A 205 5.66 -11.98 -2.08
CA ALA A 205 5.37 -13.38 -2.35
C ALA A 205 4.38 -13.97 -1.34
N GLU A 206 4.44 -13.53 -0.08
CA GLU A 206 3.54 -14.01 0.98
C GLU A 206 2.14 -13.39 0.94
N CYS A 207 1.80 -12.58 -0.07
CA CYS A 207 0.47 -12.02 -0.19
C CYS A 207 -0.57 -13.16 -0.37
N PRO A 208 -1.38 -13.50 0.66
CA PRO A 208 -2.31 -14.64 0.63
C PRO A 208 -3.54 -14.36 -0.25
N SER A 209 -3.53 -13.25 -1.01
CA SER A 209 -4.52 -12.97 -2.05
C SER A 209 -4.46 -13.98 -3.20
N MET A 210 -3.40 -14.77 -3.27
CA MET A 210 -3.43 -16.09 -3.88
C MET A 210 -3.24 -17.12 -2.77
N GLU A 211 -4.25 -17.29 -1.91
CA GLU A 211 -4.66 -18.63 -1.55
C GLU A 211 -4.78 -19.32 -2.90
N GLN A 212 -3.70 -20.02 -3.23
CA GLN A 212 -3.63 -20.90 -4.35
C GLN A 212 -4.88 -21.74 -4.17
N CYS A 213 -5.89 -21.52 -5.02
CA CYS A 213 -6.77 -22.60 -5.40
C CYS A 213 -5.83 -23.77 -5.56
N THR A 214 -5.83 -24.70 -4.60
CA THR A 214 -4.99 -25.88 -4.57
C THR A 214 -5.51 -26.84 -5.63
N LEU A 215 -5.67 -26.32 -6.84
CA LEU A 215 -5.76 -27.07 -8.06
C LEU A 215 -4.41 -27.74 -8.13
N LYS A 216 -4.41 -29.00 -7.68
CA LYS A 216 -3.32 -29.96 -7.85
C LYS A 216 -2.67 -29.65 -9.20
N PRO A 217 -1.36 -29.37 -9.26
CA PRO A 217 -0.71 -28.96 -10.50
C PRO A 217 -1.04 -30.01 -11.56
N LYS A 218 -1.98 -29.68 -12.46
CA LYS A 218 -2.40 -30.58 -13.53
C LYS A 218 -1.25 -30.52 -14.52
N ALA A 219 -0.33 -31.46 -14.41
CA ALA A 219 0.80 -31.58 -15.31
C ALA A 219 0.23 -31.79 -16.72
N VAL A 220 0.29 -30.76 -17.56
CA VAL A 220 -0.10 -30.85 -18.96
C VAL A 220 1.07 -31.53 -19.68
N SER A 221 0.96 -32.84 -19.89
CA SER A 221 1.85 -33.58 -20.78
C SER A 221 1.31 -33.53 -22.20
N PHE A 222 2.15 -33.14 -23.15
CA PHE A 222 1.85 -33.29 -24.58
C PHE A 222 2.25 -34.70 -25.03
N ASP A 223 1.47 -35.29 -25.91
CA ASP A 223 1.76 -36.61 -26.47
C ASP A 223 2.98 -36.54 -27.41
N ARG A 224 3.69 -37.66 -27.60
CA ARG A 224 4.92 -37.71 -28.42
C ARG A 224 4.69 -37.35 -29.89
N ASP A 225 3.44 -37.48 -30.35
CA ASP A 225 3.04 -37.23 -31.73
C ASP A 225 2.51 -35.80 -31.95
N THR A 226 2.54 -34.96 -30.91
CA THR A 226 2.12 -33.56 -31.00
C THR A 226 3.11 -32.77 -31.88
N ASN A 227 2.77 -32.59 -33.14
CA ASN A 227 3.63 -31.87 -34.09
C ASN A 227 3.48 -30.36 -33.90
N PHE A 228 4.40 -29.75 -33.15
CA PHE A 228 4.47 -28.30 -33.06
C PHE A 228 4.97 -27.74 -34.39
N GLU A 229 4.13 -26.98 -35.08
CA GLU A 229 4.54 -26.22 -36.26
C GLU A 229 5.83 -25.43 -35.93
N ARG A 230 6.82 -25.44 -36.84
CA ARG A 230 8.09 -24.74 -36.65
C ARG A 230 7.83 -23.27 -36.33
N GLY A 231 8.12 -22.86 -35.09
CA GLY A 231 8.23 -21.44 -34.74
C GLY A 231 7.47 -20.96 -33.51
N ARG A 232 6.70 -21.79 -32.80
CA ARG A 232 6.04 -21.36 -31.56
C ARG A 232 6.76 -21.87 -30.30
N PRO A 233 7.31 -20.99 -29.44
CA PRO A 233 7.87 -21.40 -28.16
C PRO A 233 6.82 -22.06 -27.26
N THR A 234 7.23 -23.10 -26.52
CA THR A 234 6.35 -23.90 -25.63
C THR A 234 5.63 -23.04 -24.59
N ALA A 235 6.26 -21.95 -24.14
CA ALA A 235 5.70 -21.01 -23.17
C ALA A 235 4.39 -20.34 -23.64
N TYR A 236 4.14 -20.26 -24.95
CA TYR A 236 2.93 -19.62 -25.50
C TYR A 236 1.70 -20.53 -25.52
N PHE A 237 1.86 -21.81 -25.19
CA PHE A 237 0.74 -22.75 -25.06
C PHE A 237 0.16 -22.79 -23.64
N LEU A 238 0.82 -22.15 -22.67
CA LEU A 238 0.32 -22.03 -21.30
C LEU A 238 -0.80 -20.98 -21.24
N ARG A 239 -1.91 -21.29 -20.54
CA ARG A 239 -3.03 -20.34 -20.31
C ARG A 239 -2.60 -19.06 -19.59
N SER A 240 -1.50 -19.13 -18.83
CA SER A 240 -0.88 -17.98 -18.17
C SER A 240 -0.11 -17.06 -19.13
N SER A 241 0.09 -17.47 -20.39
CA SER A 241 0.77 -16.63 -21.38
C SER A 241 -0.16 -15.52 -21.89
N PRO A 242 0.30 -14.27 -21.97
CA PRO A 242 -0.49 -13.17 -22.55
C PRO A 242 -0.73 -13.32 -24.06
N ARG A 243 -0.09 -14.30 -24.72
CA ARG A 243 -0.28 -14.64 -26.14
C ARG A 243 -1.02 -15.97 -26.33
N TYR A 244 -1.68 -16.45 -25.30
CA TYR A 244 -2.49 -17.66 -25.37
C TYR A 244 -3.66 -17.46 -26.34
N GLU A 245 -3.81 -18.39 -27.30
CA GLU A 245 -4.92 -18.40 -28.26
C GLU A 245 -5.84 -19.58 -27.93
N PRO A 246 -7.03 -19.34 -27.33
CA PRO A 246 -8.00 -20.39 -27.04
C PRO A 246 -8.45 -21.07 -28.34
N GLY A 247 -8.64 -22.40 -28.34
CA GLY A 247 -9.32 -23.11 -29.43
C GLY A 247 -8.43 -23.88 -30.41
N LYS A 248 -7.24 -23.37 -30.78
CA LYS A 248 -6.40 -24.02 -31.82
C LYS A 248 -5.65 -25.27 -31.32
N TYR A 249 -5.29 -25.30 -30.02
CA TYR A 249 -4.49 -26.37 -29.41
C TYR A 249 -5.13 -26.95 -28.14
N THR A 250 -6.34 -26.50 -27.80
CA THR A 250 -7.14 -27.11 -26.74
C THR A 250 -7.72 -28.41 -27.26
N ILE A 251 -7.26 -29.52 -26.70
CA ILE A 251 -7.92 -30.81 -26.89
C ILE A 251 -9.34 -30.63 -26.31
N VAL A 252 -10.34 -30.56 -27.18
CA VAL A 252 -11.75 -30.77 -26.81
C VAL A 252 -11.86 -32.28 -26.59
N GLY A 253 -11.24 -32.74 -25.51
CA GLY A 253 -11.29 -34.12 -25.07
C GLY A 253 -12.60 -34.29 -24.34
N GLU A 254 -13.41 -35.19 -24.88
CA GLU A 254 -14.62 -35.79 -24.37
C GLU A 254 -14.79 -35.69 -22.85
N ASP A 255 -16.03 -35.40 -22.47
CA ASP A 255 -16.60 -35.49 -21.15
C ASP A 255 -15.83 -36.48 -20.26
N CYS A 256 -15.04 -35.94 -19.33
CA CYS A 256 -14.65 -36.69 -18.14
C CYS A 256 -15.90 -36.81 -17.26
N GLU A 257 -16.81 -37.67 -17.68
CA GLU A 257 -17.71 -38.42 -16.81
C GLU A 257 -16.83 -39.33 -15.94
N ASP A 258 -16.32 -38.80 -14.83
CA ASP A 258 -15.94 -39.53 -13.61
C ASP A 258 -15.13 -38.59 -12.71
N ASP A 259 -15.82 -37.93 -11.79
CA ASP A 259 -15.82 -38.39 -10.40
C ASP A 259 -16.59 -37.38 -9.55
N GLU A 260 -17.71 -37.86 -9.02
CA GLU A 260 -18.44 -37.30 -7.90
C GLU A 260 -17.52 -37.12 -6.69
N ALA A 261 -16.75 -36.03 -6.65
CA ALA A 261 -16.26 -35.44 -5.42
C ALA A 261 -17.02 -34.13 -5.18
N ILE A 262 -18.34 -34.26 -5.12
CA ILE A 262 -19.21 -33.32 -4.44
C ILE A 262 -18.74 -33.33 -2.98
N SER A 263 -17.91 -32.35 -2.63
CA SER A 263 -17.67 -31.99 -1.24
C SER A 263 -19.00 -31.55 -0.67
N LYS A 264 -19.63 -32.47 0.07
CA LYS A 264 -20.96 -32.40 0.66
C LYS A 264 -20.99 -31.47 1.89
N ASP A 265 -20.44 -30.26 1.75
CA ASP A 265 -20.36 -29.28 2.84
C ASP A 265 -20.46 -27.81 2.35
N SER A 266 -21.27 -27.55 1.32
CA SER A 266 -21.61 -26.17 0.95
C SER A 266 -23.11 -26.00 0.71
N ASP A 267 -23.92 -26.48 1.65
CA ASP A 267 -25.36 -26.19 1.73
C ASP A 267 -25.59 -24.86 2.48
N ASP A 268 -25.02 -23.73 2.00
CA ASP A 268 -25.36 -22.43 2.61
C ASP A 268 -25.25 -21.18 1.72
N TYR A 269 -25.54 -21.29 0.43
CA TYR A 269 -25.90 -20.11 -0.37
C TYR A 269 -27.19 -20.35 -1.14
N SER A 270 -28.28 -20.40 -0.38
CA SER A 270 -29.65 -20.28 -0.84
C SER A 270 -29.85 -19.02 -1.69
N HIS A 271 -30.09 -19.23 -2.99
CA HIS A 271 -31.08 -18.56 -3.81
C HIS A 271 -31.27 -17.04 -3.64
N ALA A 272 -30.43 -16.25 -4.30
CA ALA A 272 -30.88 -14.94 -4.76
C ALA A 272 -31.82 -15.13 -5.96
N ARG A 273 -33.15 -15.05 -5.72
CA ARG A 273 -34.16 -14.96 -6.79
C ARG A 273 -33.92 -13.68 -7.59
N VAL A 274 -33.40 -13.81 -8.80
CA VAL A 274 -33.42 -12.75 -9.81
C VAL A 274 -34.85 -12.64 -10.33
N MET A 275 -35.58 -11.62 -9.88
CA MET A 275 -36.86 -11.26 -10.49
C MET A 275 -36.60 -10.44 -11.76
N VAL A 276 -36.94 -11.04 -12.91
CA VAL A 276 -37.06 -10.33 -14.19
C VAL A 276 -38.42 -9.64 -14.20
N LEU A 277 -38.41 -8.31 -14.15
CA LEU A 277 -39.58 -7.47 -14.37
C LEU A 277 -39.77 -7.25 -15.89
N GLY A 278 -40.87 -7.78 -16.44
CA GLY A 278 -41.37 -7.34 -17.75
C GLY A 278 -42.11 -8.42 -18.55
N GLY A 279 -43.45 -8.39 -18.54
CA GLY A 279 -44.30 -9.10 -19.50
C GLY A 279 -45.77 -9.21 -19.06
N PRO A 280 -46.76 -9.05 -19.97
CA PRO A 280 -48.08 -8.50 -19.63
C PRO A 280 -49.14 -9.51 -19.20
N GLU A 281 -50.08 -8.98 -18.39
CA GLU A 281 -51.49 -9.32 -18.14
C GLU A 281 -52.01 -10.71 -18.53
N GLU A 282 -52.40 -11.49 -17.52
CA GLU A 282 -53.65 -12.27 -17.56
C GLU A 282 -54.37 -12.20 -16.21
N GLU A 283 -55.62 -11.77 -16.25
CA GLU A 283 -56.61 -11.76 -15.17
C GLU A 283 -56.89 -13.18 -14.68
N PHE A 284 -56.84 -13.47 -13.37
CA PHE A 284 -57.71 -14.50 -12.76
C PHE A 284 -57.92 -14.28 -11.25
N GLN A 285 -59.13 -13.82 -10.93
CA GLN A 285 -60.05 -14.27 -9.89
C GLN A 285 -59.55 -14.56 -8.45
N SER A 286 -59.83 -13.56 -7.59
CA SER A 286 -60.49 -13.65 -6.27
C SER A 286 -60.58 -15.00 -5.55
N VAL A 287 -59.96 -15.07 -4.37
CA VAL A 287 -60.57 -15.72 -3.20
C VAL A 287 -60.29 -14.87 -1.96
N ASP A 288 -61.38 -14.44 -1.33
CA ASP A 288 -61.47 -13.85 0.00
C ASP A 288 -60.79 -14.72 1.06
N HIS A 289 -59.97 -14.09 1.92
CA HIS A 289 -60.03 -14.41 3.35
C HIS A 289 -59.72 -13.20 4.22
N ASN A 290 -60.76 -12.83 4.96
CA ASN A 290 -60.85 -11.81 5.99
C ASN A 290 -59.85 -11.94 7.14
N HIS A 291 -59.62 -10.77 7.77
CA HIS A 291 -59.33 -10.53 9.19
C HIS A 291 -57.93 -10.85 9.72
N ILE A 292 -57.11 -9.81 9.93
CA ILE A 292 -56.84 -9.24 11.26
C ILE A 292 -56.31 -7.81 11.11
N THR A 293 -57.00 -6.90 11.79
CA THR A 293 -56.71 -5.48 12.00
C THR A 293 -55.87 -5.28 13.26
N GLU A 294 -54.75 -4.57 13.15
CA GLU A 294 -54.18 -3.65 14.17
C GLU A 294 -52.91 -3.01 13.56
N ALA A 295 -52.96 -1.81 12.97
CA ALA A 295 -52.98 -0.50 13.62
C ALA A 295 -51.76 -0.19 14.49
N VAL A 296 -50.60 0.07 13.86
CA VAL A 296 -49.59 0.99 14.43
C VAL A 296 -49.16 1.98 13.34
N ARG A 297 -49.72 3.18 13.45
CA ARG A 297 -49.16 4.41 12.90
C ARG A 297 -47.89 4.76 13.69
N SER A 298 -46.83 5.11 12.99
CA SER A 298 -45.90 6.14 13.48
C SER A 298 -45.23 6.80 12.29
N GLU A 299 -45.83 7.91 11.88
CA GLU A 299 -45.20 8.96 11.10
C GLU A 299 -44.34 9.84 12.04
N ASN A 300 -43.25 10.39 11.49
CA ASN A 300 -42.57 11.63 11.89
C ASN A 300 -41.53 11.61 13.03
N GLY A 301 -40.33 12.10 12.66
CA GLY A 301 -39.18 12.45 13.50
C GLY A 301 -37.89 12.20 12.73
N ILE A 302 -37.55 12.97 11.68
CA ILE A 302 -36.73 14.20 11.78
C ILE A 302 -36.16 14.34 13.20
N ASP A 303 -34.97 13.79 13.39
CA ASP A 303 -34.09 14.14 14.49
C ASP A 303 -32.88 14.83 13.85
N ASP A 304 -32.89 16.15 13.99
CA ASP A 304 -31.76 17.05 13.75
C ASP A 304 -30.58 16.53 14.59
N LEU A 305 -29.60 15.91 13.93
CA LEU A 305 -28.28 15.77 14.52
C LEU A 305 -27.62 17.14 14.43
N GLU A 306 -27.88 17.95 15.45
CA GLU A 306 -27.15 19.17 15.77
C GLU A 306 -25.65 18.89 15.63
N SER A 307 -25.07 19.56 14.65
CA SER A 307 -23.64 19.75 14.51
C SER A 307 -23.14 20.37 15.80
N ASP A 308 -22.46 19.58 16.63
CA ASP A 308 -21.65 20.05 17.73
C ASP A 308 -20.37 20.64 17.13
N ASP A 309 -20.47 21.90 16.66
CA ASP A 309 -19.35 22.76 16.34
C ASP A 309 -18.67 23.17 17.65
N GLY A 310 -18.03 22.19 18.28
CA GLY A 310 -17.11 22.33 19.40
C GLY A 310 -15.93 23.20 19.02
N ASP A 311 -16.19 24.49 18.87
CA ASP A 311 -15.28 25.61 18.99
C ASP A 311 -14.84 25.65 20.45
N ALA A 312 -13.99 24.69 20.80
CA ALA A 312 -13.22 24.72 22.02
C ALA A 312 -12.24 25.88 21.87
N GLY A 313 -12.73 27.06 22.26
CA GLY A 313 -11.98 28.30 22.40
C GLY A 313 -10.70 28.05 23.19
N TRP A 314 -9.61 27.92 22.45
CA TRP A 314 -8.27 28.18 22.94
C TRP A 314 -8.06 29.69 22.92
N GLU A 315 -8.93 30.43 23.62
CA GLU A 315 -8.68 31.83 23.93
C GLU A 315 -7.58 31.88 24.99
N ASP A 316 -6.36 32.07 24.49
CA ASP A 316 -5.48 33.15 24.90
C ASP A 316 -5.24 33.30 26.42
N VAL A 317 -4.48 32.35 26.98
CA VAL A 317 -3.79 32.56 28.28
C VAL A 317 -2.56 33.45 28.04
N ASN A 318 -2.80 34.71 27.68
CA ASN A 318 -1.84 35.78 27.89
C ASN A 318 -1.95 36.23 29.35
N SER A 319 -1.30 35.49 30.25
CA SER A 319 -1.08 35.92 31.63
C SER A 319 -0.06 37.06 31.64
N ASP A 320 -0.61 38.25 31.45
CA ASP A 320 -0.02 39.55 31.72
C ASP A 320 0.13 39.71 33.25
N GLU A 321 1.19 39.14 33.84
CA GLU A 321 1.55 39.40 35.25
C GLU A 321 3.08 39.46 35.40
N ASP A 322 3.67 40.62 35.09
CA ASP A 322 4.67 41.21 35.99
C ASP A 322 4.94 42.69 35.64
N ARG A 323 3.95 43.53 35.94
CA ARG A 323 4.17 44.96 36.20
C ARG A 323 3.51 45.31 37.53
N ARG A 324 4.29 45.27 38.61
CA ARG A 324 4.52 46.38 39.57
C ARG A 324 4.88 45.85 40.95
N ARG A 325 5.92 46.47 41.54
CA ARG A 325 6.19 46.85 42.95
C ARG A 325 7.66 46.54 43.25
N VAL A 326 8.53 47.45 43.68
CA VAL A 326 8.51 48.85 44.12
C VAL A 326 9.89 49.43 43.79
#